data_AF-A0A2I0HGG3-F1
#
_entry.id   AF-A0A2I0HGG3-F1
#
_cell.length_a   1.000
_cell.length_b   1.000
_cell.length_c   1.000
_cell.angle_alpha   90.00
_cell.angle_beta   90.00
_cell.angle_gamma   90.00
#
_symmetry.space_group_name_H-M   'P 1'
#
loop_
_entity.id
_entity.type
_entity.pdbx_description
1 polymer ?
#
loop_
_entity_poly.entity_id
_entity_poly.type
_entity_poly.pdbx_seq_one_letter_code
_entity_poly.pdbx_strand_id
1 'polypeptide(L)' 'MSALCEATGADVSEVSYAIGKDSRIGPKFLNASVGFGGSCFQKDILNLVYI' A
#
# COMPACT_ATOMS: atom_id res chain seq x y z
N MET A 1 -1.97 4.16 4.94
CA MET A 1 -2.93 5.14 4.42
C MET A 1 -4.35 4.86 4.94
N SER A 2 -4.89 3.64 4.76
CA SER A 2 -6.26 3.27 5.24
C SER A 2 -6.55 3.66 6.69
N ALA A 3 -5.69 3.26 7.65
CA ALA A 3 -5.92 3.56 9.07
C ALA A 3 -5.96 5.06 9.40
N LEU A 4 -5.21 5.88 8.67
CA LEU A 4 -5.24 7.34 8.84
C LEU A 4 -6.52 7.92 8.22
N CYS A 5 -6.87 7.45 7.02
CA CYS A 5 -8.10 7.83 6.33
C CYS A 5 -9.35 7.48 7.15
N GLU A 6 -9.39 6.30 7.78
CA GLU A 6 -10.45 5.87 8.71
C GLU A 6 -10.55 6.78 9.94
N ALA A 7 -9.42 7.18 10.53
CA ALA A 7 -9.39 8.07 11.68
C ALA A 7 -9.82 9.51 11.35
N THR A 8 -9.61 9.95 10.11
CA THR A 8 -9.91 11.33 9.66
C THR A 8 -11.18 11.44 8.82
N GLY A 9 -11.86 10.32 8.52
CA GLY A 9 -13.03 10.28 7.64
C GLY A 9 -12.72 10.51 6.15
N ALA A 10 -11.47 10.35 5.73
CA ALA A 10 -11.08 10.44 4.33
C ALA A 10 -11.28 9.09 3.62
N ASP A 11 -11.54 9.12 2.30
CA ASP A 11 -11.58 7.90 1.48
C ASP A 11 -10.18 7.53 0.99
N VAL A 12 -9.71 6.35 1.37
CA VAL A 12 -8.39 5.84 0.97
C VAL A 12 -8.28 5.66 -0.54
N SER A 13 -9.39 5.40 -1.25
CA SER A 13 -9.44 5.22 -2.71
C SER A 13 -9.15 6.54 -3.43
N GLU A 14 -9.76 7.63 -2.96
CA GLU A 14 -9.54 8.99 -3.48
C GLU A 14 -8.09 9.43 -3.24
N VAL A 15 -7.57 9.17 -2.03
CA VAL A 15 -6.19 9.50 -1.67
C VAL A 15 -5.20 8.69 -2.53
N SER A 16 -5.43 7.39 -2.71
CA SER A 16 -4.60 6.54 -3.57
C SER A 16 -4.64 6.99 -5.04
N TYR A 17 -5.81 7.42 -5.54
CA TYR A 17 -5.94 7.96 -6.89
C TYR A 17 -5.14 9.25 -7.07
N ALA A 18 -5.26 10.20 -6.13
CA ALA A 18 -4.55 11.47 -6.15
C ALA A 18 -3.02 11.27 -6.11
N ILE A 19 -2.54 10.37 -5.24
CA ILE A 19 -1.11 10.04 -5.13
C ILE A 19 -0.61 9.33 -6.39
N GLY A 20 -1.40 8.44 -6.98
CA GLY A 20 -1.04 7.70 -8.19
C GLY A 20 -0.94 8.56 -9.45
N LYS A 21 -1.37 9.83 -9.42
CA LYS A 21 -1.15 10.81 -10.50
C LYS A 21 0.27 11.34 -10.56
N ASP A 22 1.02 11.27 -9.46
CA ASP A 22 2.44 11.60 -9.49
C ASP A 22 3.19 10.55 -10.31
N SER A 23 3.83 10.98 -11.40
CA SER A 23 4.53 10.09 -12.34
C SER A 23 5.70 9.34 -11.72
N ARG A 24 6.23 9.80 -10.58
CA ARG A 24 7.31 9.13 -9.85
C ARG A 24 6.80 7.94 -9.03
N ILE A 25 5.52 7.96 -8.67
CA ILE A 25 4.86 6.91 -7.88
C ILE A 25 4.11 5.96 -8.80
N GLY A 26 3.27 6.52 -9.67
CA GLY A 26 2.38 5.78 -10.55
C GLY A 26 1.21 5.11 -9.81
N PRO A 27 0.20 4.61 -10.54
CA PRO A 27 -1.05 4.14 -9.93
C PRO A 27 -1.03 2.66 -9.47
N LYS A 28 0.06 1.93 -9.72
CA LYS A 28 0.13 0.48 -9.46
C LYS A 28 0.47 0.21 -7.99
N PHE A 29 -0.03 -0.90 -7.45
CA PHE A 29 0.19 -1.32 -6.05
C PHE A 29 -0.28 -0.32 -4.96
N LEU A 30 -1.11 0.67 -5.30
CA LEU A 30 -1.69 1.64 -4.35
C LEU A 30 -3.08 1.27 -3.84
N ASN A 31 -3.60 0.09 -4.19
CA ASN A 31 -4.91 -0.33 -3.72
C ASN A 31 -4.84 -0.79 -2.26
N ALA A 32 -5.67 -0.21 -1.41
CA ALA A 32 -5.73 -0.61 0.00
C ALA A 32 -6.36 -2.02 0.13
N SER A 33 -5.77 -2.84 0.99
CA SER A 33 -6.28 -4.17 1.32
C SER A 33 -6.08 -4.43 2.82
N VAL A 34 -6.67 -5.52 3.31
CA VAL A 34 -6.47 -5.99 4.69
C VAL A 34 -5.01 -6.35 4.97
N GLY A 35 -4.25 -6.70 3.93
CA GLY A 35 -2.83 -7.02 3.98
C GLY A 35 -2.32 -7.58 2.65
N PHE A 36 -1.01 -7.58 2.44
CA PHE A 36 -0.38 -8.31 1.34
C PHE A 36 -0.19 -9.78 1.73
N GLY A 37 -0.28 -10.68 0.75
CA GLY A 37 -0.16 -12.13 0.98
C GLY A 37 0.51 -12.86 -0.19
N GLY A 38 0.43 -14.19 -0.17
CA GLY A 38 1.08 -15.07 -1.14
C GLY A 38 2.45 -15.57 -0.68
N SER A 39 3.04 -16.48 -1.45
CA SER A 39 4.29 -17.18 -1.07
C SER A 39 5.55 -16.31 -1.17
N CYS A 40 5.54 -15.27 -2.00
CA CYS A 40 6.76 -14.51 -2.32
C CYS A 40 7.01 -13.35 -1.35
N PHE A 41 6.07 -12.39 -1.20
CA PHE A 41 6.35 -11.15 -0.47
C PHE A 41 6.75 -11.37 1.00
N GLN A 42 6.04 -12.24 1.72
CA GLN A 42 6.36 -12.50 3.12
C GLN A 42 7.71 -13.22 3.25
N LYS A 43 7.99 -14.20 2.39
CA LYS A 43 9.26 -14.96 2.40
C LYS A 43 10.46 -14.07 2.07
N ASP A 44 10.34 -13.25 1.04
CA ASP A 44 11.45 -12.43 0.55
C ASP A 44 11.79 -11.31 1.54
N ILE A 45 10.79 -10.65 2.14
CA ILE A 45 11.01 -9.64 3.18
C ILE A 45 11.66 -10.27 4.43
N LEU A 46 11.19 -11.45 4.86
CA LEU A 46 11.77 -12.14 6.01
C LEU A 46 13.24 -12.53 5.78
N ASN A 47 13.57 -13.05 4.59
CA ASN A 47 14.96 -13.36 4.23
C ASN A 47 15.84 -12.12 4.17
N LEU A 48 15.32 -10.96 3.74
CA LEU A 48 16.08 -9.71 3.71
C LEU A 48 16.46 -9.22 5.11
N VAL A 49 15.57 -9.36 6.10
CA VAL A 49 15.79 -8.89 7.48
C VAL A 49 16.69 -9.84 8.28
N TYR A 50 16.73 -11.13 7.90
CA TYR A 50 17.48 -12.16 8.62
C TYR A 50 18.98 -12.23 8.25
N ILE A 51 19.44 -11.44 7.27
CA ILE A 51 20.86 -11.28 6.91
C ILE A 51 21.45 -10.12 7.72
#